data_AF-A0A527ZIL7-F1
#
_entry.id   AF-A0A527ZIL7-F1
#
_cell.length_a   1.000
_cell.length_b   1.000
_cell.length_c   1.000
_cell.angle_alpha   90.00
_cell.angle_beta   90.00
_cell.angle_gamma   90.00
#
_symmetry.space_group_name_H-M   'P 1'
#
loop_
_entity.id
_entity.type
_entity.pdbx_description
1 polymer ?
#
loop_
_entity_poly.entity_id
_entity_poly.type
_entity_poly.pdbx_seq_one_letter_code
_entity_poly.pdbx_strand_id
1 'polypeptide(L)' 'EIRAYSGSDNVVMVTHLENIMALTGISPREGEAVIVEPQGDGLRVLGRVTF' A
#
# COMPACT_ATOMS: atom_id res chain seq x y z
N GLU A 1 0.85 12.72 -4.59
CA GLU A 1 0.59 11.70 -5.63
C GLU A 1 1.64 10.59 -5.50
N ILE A 2 1.25 9.37 -5.11
CA ILE A 2 2.21 8.26 -4.86
C ILE A 2 2.98 7.89 -6.14
N ARG A 3 2.33 8.00 -7.30
CA ARG A 3 2.92 7.68 -8.62
C ARG A 3 3.99 8.67 -9.08
N ALA A 4 3.97 9.90 -8.56
CA ALA A 4 4.98 10.91 -8.88
C ALA A 4 6.30 10.68 -8.13
N TYR A 5 6.35 9.70 -7.22
CA TYR A 5 7.57 9.34 -6.53
C TYR A 5 8.47 8.49 -7.43
N SER A 6 9.60 9.08 -7.84
CA SER A 6 10.63 8.45 -8.68
C SER A 6 11.92 8.14 -7.91
N GLY A 7 11.90 8.20 -6.58
CA GLY A 7 13.04 7.85 -5.74
C GLY A 7 13.31 6.33 -5.77
N SER A 8 14.58 5.96 -5.61
CA SER A 8 15.01 4.56 -5.53
C SER A 8 14.64 3.87 -4.21
N ASP A 9 14.05 4.60 -3.27
CA ASP A 9 13.75 4.11 -1.92
C ASP A 9 12.28 3.67 -1.78
N ASN A 10 11.98 2.92 -0.74
CA ASN A 10 10.61 2.52 -0.45
C ASN A 10 9.80 3.69 0.11
N VAL A 11 8.60 3.90 -0.42
CA VAL A 11 7.62 4.84 0.16
C VAL A 11 6.84 4.13 1.26
N VAL A 12 6.88 4.68 2.46
CA VAL A 12 6.00 4.28 3.56
C VAL A 12 4.84 5.27 3.63
N MET A 13 3.62 4.76 3.48
CA MET A 13 2.39 5.54 3.63
C MET A 13 1.65 5.04 4.87
N VAL A 14 1.38 5.95 5.80
CA VAL A 14 0.50 5.70 6.95
C VAL A 14 -0.84 6.36 6.67
N THR A 15 -1.92 5.58 6.73
CA THR A 15 -3.26 6.03 6.39
C THR A 15 -4.31 5.18 7.13
N HIS A 16 -5.57 5.59 7.07
CA HIS A 16 -6.72 4.82 7.56
C HIS A 16 -6.98 3.56 6.73
N LEU A 17 -7.60 2.55 7.36
CA LEU A 17 -7.96 1.27 6.74
C LEU A 17 -8.85 1.42 5.50
N GLU A 18 -9.76 2.39 5.50
CA GLU A 18 -10.64 2.71 4.37
C GLU A 18 -9.87 3.11 3.10
N ASN A 19 -8.75 3.83 3.24
CA ASN A 19 -7.91 4.19 2.11
C ASN A 19 -7.13 2.96 1.60
N ILE A 20 -6.68 2.08 2.50
CA ILE A 20 -6.04 0.83 2.08
C ILE A 20 -7.04 -0.02 1.28
N MET A 21 -8.26 -0.15 1.78
CA MET A 21 -9.36 -0.85 1.10
C MET A 21 -9.62 -0.25 -0.29
N ALA A 22 -9.76 1.07 -0.38
CA ALA A 22 -10.00 1.75 -1.66
C ALA A 22 -8.85 1.58 -2.66
N LEU A 23 -7.60 1.57 -2.19
CA LEU A 23 -6.40 1.51 -3.05
C LEU A 23 -6.01 0.09 -3.47
N THR A 24 -6.29 -0.90 -2.62
CA THR A 24 -5.73 -2.26 -2.76
C THR A 24 -6.79 -3.35 -2.89
N GLY A 25 -8.06 -3.07 -2.58
CA GLY A 25 -9.11 -4.08 -2.61
C GLY A 25 -9.04 -5.09 -1.45
N ILE A 26 -8.20 -4.85 -0.43
CA ILE A 26 -8.09 -5.71 0.76
C ILE A 26 -8.38 -4.97 2.06
N SER A 27 -8.76 -5.73 3.10
CA SER A 27 -8.98 -5.22 4.45
C SER A 27 -7.95 -5.85 5.42
N PRO A 28 -6.81 -5.17 5.68
CA PRO A 28 -5.84 -5.63 6.66
C PRO A 28 -6.32 -5.37 8.09
N ARG A 29 -5.65 -5.99 9.07
CA ARG A 29 -5.91 -5.73 10.50
C ARG A 29 -5.24 -4.44 10.93
N GLU A 30 -5.72 -3.87 12.03
CA GLU A 30 -5.02 -2.75 12.66
C GLU A 30 -3.60 -3.18 13.07
N GLY A 31 -2.62 -2.31 12.79
CA GLY A 31 -1.20 -2.58 13.03
C GLY A 31 -0.50 -3.42 11.94
N GLU A 32 -1.21 -3.88 10.91
CA GLU A 32 -0.61 -4.64 9.82
C GLU A 32 -0.09 -3.74 8.68
N ALA A 33 1.08 -4.06 8.14
CA ALA A 33 1.61 -3.38 6.96
C ALA A 33 1.32 -4.18 5.68
N VAL A 34 0.91 -3.49 4.62
CA VAL A 34 0.66 -4.06 3.29
C VAL A 34 1.78 -3.63 2.35
N ILE A 35 2.50 -4.59 1.77
CA ILE A 35 3.53 -4.32 0.76
C ILE A 35 2.87 -4.37 -0.61
N VAL A 36 3.06 -3.31 -1.40
CA VAL A 36 2.45 -3.15 -2.72
C VAL A 36 3.47 -2.73 -3.75
N GLU A 37 3.19 -3.03 -5.01
CA GLU A 37 3.85 -2.39 -6.16
C GLU A 37 2.82 -1.63 -7.01
N PRO A 38 3.22 -0.54 -7.69
CA PRO A 38 2.41 0.06 -8.74
C PRO A 38 2.19 -0.92 -9.90
N GLN A 39 0.93 -1.10 -10.32
CA GLN A 39 0.58 -1.90 -11.49
C GLN A 39 -0.46 -1.15 -12.34
N GLY A 40 -0.02 -0.58 -13.47
CA GLY A 40 -0.88 0.27 -14.31
C GLY A 40 -1.46 1.42 -13.47
N ASP A 41 -2.79 1.49 -13.39
CA ASP A 41 -3.50 2.47 -12.56
C ASP A 41 -3.80 2.00 -11.13
N GLY A 42 -3.41 0.79 -10.76
CA GLY A 42 -3.69 0.21 -9.45
C GLY A 42 -2.46 -0.04 -8.61
N LEU A 43 -2.70 -0.63 -7.43
CA LEU A 43 -1.68 -1.24 -6.60
C LEU A 43 -1.88 -2.75 -6.59
N ARG A 44 -0.81 -3.51 -6.84
CA ARG A 44 -0.80 -4.96 -6.67
C ARG A 44 -0.23 -5.30 -5.30
N VAL A 45 -0.97 -6.07 -4.51
CA VAL A 45 -0.50 -6.56 -3.21
C VAL A 45 0.55 -7.65 -3.42
N LEU A 46 1.72 -7.47 -2.81
CA LEU A 46 2.83 -8.42 -2.84
C LEU A 46 2.92 -9.26 -1.57
N GLY A 47 2.52 -8.69 -0.43
CA GLY A 47 2.63 -9.35 0.85
C GLY A 47 2.09 -8.52 2.00
N ARG A 48 2.12 -9.12 3.19
CA ARG A 48 1.61 -8.53 4.44
C ARG A 48 2.63 -8.79 5.55
N VAL A 49 2.84 -7.81 6.41
CA VAL A 49 3.72 -7.92 7.58
C VAL A 49 2.87 -7.71 8.83
N THR A 50 2.85 -8.73 9.69
CA THR A 50 2.21 -8.69 11.00
C THR A 50 3.28 -8.57 12.08
N PHE A 51 3.04 -7.71 13.07
CA PHE A 51 3.93 -7.50 14.22
C PHE A 51 3.41 -8.23 15.46
#